data_AF-A0A652KQ92-F1
#
_entry.id   AF-A0A652KQ92-F1
#
_cell.length_a   1.000
_cell.length_b   1.000
_cell.length_c   1.000
_cell.angle_alpha   90.00
_cell.angle_beta   90.00
_cell.angle_gamma   90.00
#
_symmetry.space_group_name_H-M   'P 1'
#
loop_
_entity.id
_entity.type
_entity.pdbx_description
1 polymer ?
#
loop_
_entity_poly.entity_id
_entity_poly.type
_entity_poly.pdbx_seq_one_letter_code
_entity_poly.pdbx_strand_id
1 'polypeptide(L)'
;MTEILEHAAATGAIASAQRVVEHPAWPVLKSAVEELRPWQSKDGSIDFDADGAPSAEAAGAVVERVITAVEQLSPLLPHDDAYHRALVTDLRRWAADGFGVPDFLDSLLAFQPARNRADGLQHLVVFAMYTQNGNPDRNLEAVVLRMVWPEWLAELEATRYDNPLFCGITFEDFTSGYDTNSAVLFPETIAVREAPERFSWGGIFCDREAARFRRVTEASVELLSVELPDDIREMLGDQKRCEQAFVLWDMVHDRTHSHGDLPFDPFMIKQRQPFWMYGLEELRCDLTAFREAVKLEADGFGQGRDVQFAVLFDRMFRFPVTGERVRNYDGLGGQLLFAYLHKHDVVRWTDNTLKIDWARAPEVTNQLCGEIEKLYRDGIDRPKLVHWFAAYDLVSSYLAPHPGSRWAKGPDALDLDQLPRKLVDDVLPDEFPLSMFYEALSKKLKHVIASTKGITAADAGRAAA
;
A
#
# COMPACT_ATOMS: atom_id res chain seq x y z
N MET A 1 22.19 -19.04 -46.58
CA MET A 1 21.32 -17.87 -46.32
C MET A 1 19.90 -18.39 -46.43
N THR A 2 19.12 -18.55 -45.37
CA THR A 2 19.16 -17.90 -44.05
C THR A 2 18.45 -18.85 -43.08
N GLU A 3 19.04 -19.06 -41.91
CA GLU A 3 18.48 -19.86 -40.82
C GLU A 3 17.18 -19.24 -40.31
N ILE A 4 16.14 -20.07 -40.18
CA ILE A 4 14.91 -19.72 -39.48
C ILE A 4 15.14 -20.14 -38.03
N LEU A 5 15.43 -19.15 -37.18
CA LEU A 5 15.42 -19.30 -35.73
C LEU A 5 13.96 -19.45 -35.28
N GLU A 6 13.57 -20.68 -34.95
CA GLU A 6 12.36 -20.95 -34.16
C GLU A 6 12.58 -20.37 -32.76
N HIS A 7 11.94 -19.23 -32.49
CA HIS A 7 11.70 -18.78 -31.12
C HIS A 7 10.69 -19.75 -30.49
N ALA A 8 11.18 -20.69 -29.69
CA ALA A 8 10.37 -21.42 -28.75
C ALA A 8 9.78 -20.43 -27.75
N ALA A 9 8.51 -20.09 -27.92
CA ALA A 9 7.72 -19.37 -26.93
C ALA A 9 7.70 -20.21 -25.64
N ALA A 10 8.35 -19.74 -24.59
CA ALA A 10 8.25 -20.28 -23.26
C ALA A 10 6.91 -19.85 -22.64
N THR A 11 5.80 -20.37 -23.16
CA THR A 11 4.51 -20.39 -22.46
C THR A 11 4.58 -21.47 -21.38
N GLY A 12 5.27 -21.16 -20.29
CA GLY A 12 5.29 -21.98 -19.09
C GLY A 12 4.33 -21.40 -18.07
N ALA A 13 3.03 -21.73 -18.18
CA ALA A 13 2.21 -21.75 -16.97
C ALA A 13 2.93 -22.67 -15.98
N ILE A 14 3.36 -22.14 -14.83
CA ILE A 14 4.03 -22.93 -13.79
C ILE A 14 3.00 -23.98 -13.32
N ALA A 15 3.04 -25.15 -13.95
CA ALA A 15 2.14 -26.24 -13.67
C ALA A 15 2.45 -26.78 -12.26
N SER A 16 1.51 -26.59 -11.33
CA SER A 16 1.28 -27.44 -10.17
C SER A 16 2.51 -27.75 -9.29
N ALA A 17 3.30 -26.73 -8.92
CA ALA A 17 4.08 -26.86 -7.69
C ALA A 17 3.08 -26.96 -6.52
N GLN A 18 3.26 -27.94 -5.63
CA GLN A 18 2.47 -28.04 -4.39
C GLN A 18 2.42 -26.66 -3.71
N ARG A 19 1.22 -26.22 -3.30
CA ARG A 19 1.08 -24.93 -2.62
C ARG A 19 1.78 -24.97 -1.26
N VAL A 20 2.52 -23.93 -0.94
CA VAL A 20 3.28 -23.84 0.32
C VAL A 20 2.32 -23.98 1.51
N VAL A 21 1.15 -23.34 1.44
CA VAL A 21 0.12 -23.37 2.50
C VAL A 21 -0.56 -24.73 2.66
N GLU A 22 -0.43 -25.64 1.70
CA GLU A 22 -0.97 -27.01 1.76
C GLU A 22 0.08 -28.02 2.30
N HIS A 23 1.34 -27.59 2.44
CA HIS A 23 2.38 -28.44 2.99
C HIS A 23 2.27 -28.55 4.53
N PRO A 24 2.42 -29.74 5.15
CA PRO A 24 2.25 -29.92 6.60
C PRO A 24 3.16 -29.06 7.50
N ALA A 25 4.29 -28.60 6.96
CA ALA A 25 5.21 -27.71 7.68
C ALA A 25 4.68 -26.28 7.82
N TRP A 26 3.77 -25.82 6.96
CA TRP A 26 3.18 -24.48 7.05
C TRP A 26 2.43 -24.22 8.37
N PRO A 27 1.45 -25.05 8.78
CA PRO A 27 0.79 -24.84 10.07
C PRO A 27 1.75 -24.95 11.27
N VAL A 28 2.83 -25.73 11.16
CA VAL A 28 3.89 -25.80 12.18
C VAL A 28 4.64 -24.48 12.27
N LEU A 29 5.06 -23.91 11.14
CA LEU A 29 5.72 -22.61 11.07
C LEU A 29 4.82 -21.52 11.68
N LYS A 30 3.57 -21.43 11.22
CA LYS A 30 2.60 -20.45 11.70
C LYS A 30 2.39 -20.56 13.21
N SER A 31 2.19 -21.78 13.73
CA SER A 31 2.02 -21.99 15.17
C SER A 31 3.26 -21.61 15.99
N ALA A 32 4.47 -21.91 15.49
CA ALA A 32 5.71 -21.57 16.19
C ALA A 32 5.94 -20.05 16.21
N VAL A 33 5.63 -19.36 15.11
CA VAL A 33 5.67 -17.89 15.05
C VAL A 33 4.66 -17.30 16.03
N GLU A 34 3.41 -17.76 16.03
CA GLU A 34 2.39 -17.25 16.97
C GLU A 34 2.72 -17.50 18.45
N GLU A 35 3.51 -18.52 18.75
CA GLU A 35 4.00 -18.79 20.11
C GLU A 35 5.12 -17.82 20.52
N LEU A 36 6.00 -17.41 19.59
CA LEU A 36 7.07 -16.44 19.84
C LEU A 36 6.54 -15.01 20.03
N ARG A 37 5.53 -14.62 19.24
CA ARG A 37 5.09 -13.22 19.15
C ARG A 37 4.78 -12.55 20.49
N PRO A 38 4.05 -13.18 21.44
CA PRO A 38 3.75 -12.56 22.73
C PRO A 38 4.96 -12.34 23.63
N TRP A 39 6.10 -12.98 23.37
CA TRP A 39 7.33 -12.84 24.14
C TRP A 39 8.22 -11.70 23.63
N GLN A 40 7.92 -11.15 22.46
CA GLN A 40 8.73 -10.11 21.85
C GLN A 40 8.37 -8.72 22.37
N SER A 41 9.41 -7.97 22.74
CA SER A 41 9.39 -6.52 22.96
C SER A 41 9.14 -5.77 21.65
N LYS A 42 8.91 -4.45 21.75
CA LYS A 42 8.59 -3.60 20.60
C LYS A 42 9.61 -3.61 19.46
N ASP A 43 10.89 -3.86 19.79
CA ASP A 43 11.99 -3.94 18.83
C ASP A 43 12.24 -5.37 18.30
N GLY A 44 11.46 -6.35 18.76
CA GLY A 44 11.53 -7.75 18.38
C GLY A 44 12.41 -8.61 19.28
N SER A 45 13.13 -8.03 20.25
CA SER A 45 13.92 -8.76 21.25
C SER A 45 13.03 -9.52 22.24
N ILE A 46 13.58 -10.48 22.98
CA ILE A 46 12.88 -11.14 24.10
C ILE A 46 13.53 -10.70 25.41
N ASP A 47 12.75 -10.08 26.29
CA ASP A 47 13.19 -9.75 27.65
C ASP A 47 12.90 -10.94 28.58
N PHE A 48 13.95 -11.71 28.91
CA PHE A 48 13.83 -12.88 29.79
C PHE A 48 13.62 -12.54 31.27
N ASP A 49 13.81 -11.28 31.66
CA ASP A 49 13.56 -10.83 33.03
C ASP A 49 12.11 -10.31 33.21
N ALA A 50 11.33 -10.21 32.13
CA ALA A 50 9.95 -9.73 32.17
C ALA A 50 8.99 -10.76 32.80
N ASP A 51 7.94 -10.26 33.46
CA ASP A 51 6.88 -11.10 34.03
C ASP A 51 6.18 -11.92 32.94
N GLY A 52 6.20 -13.25 33.07
CA GLY A 52 5.60 -14.16 32.10
C GLY A 52 6.51 -14.50 30.91
N ALA A 53 7.78 -14.10 30.93
CA ALA A 53 8.76 -14.47 29.93
C ALA A 53 8.97 -16.00 29.86
N PRO A 54 9.26 -16.56 28.67
CA PRO A 54 9.65 -17.96 28.53
C PRO A 54 11.04 -18.20 29.15
N SER A 55 11.46 -19.46 29.30
CA SER A 55 12.88 -19.74 29.49
C SER A 55 13.63 -19.57 28.15
N ALA A 56 14.94 -19.29 28.21
CA ALA A 56 15.78 -19.19 27.02
C ALA A 56 15.78 -20.49 26.21
N GLU A 57 15.74 -21.65 26.88
CA GLU A 57 15.65 -22.97 26.24
C GLU A 57 14.30 -23.15 25.52
N ALA A 58 13.20 -22.68 26.12
CA ALA A 58 11.89 -22.74 25.50
C ALA A 58 11.84 -21.87 24.23
N ALA A 59 12.32 -20.62 24.31
CA ALA A 59 12.42 -19.74 23.16
C ALA A 59 13.29 -20.35 22.05
N GLY A 60 14.45 -20.93 22.41
CA GLY A 60 15.34 -21.64 21.49
C GLY A 60 14.65 -22.82 20.79
N ALA A 61 13.89 -23.63 21.53
CA ALA A 61 13.14 -24.73 20.96
C ALA A 61 12.05 -24.27 19.98
N VAL A 62 11.41 -23.11 20.22
CA VAL A 62 10.45 -22.56 19.26
C VAL A 62 11.14 -22.06 17.99
N VAL A 63 12.27 -21.36 18.09
CA VAL A 63 13.05 -20.94 16.92
C VAL A 63 13.54 -22.14 16.10
N GLU A 64 13.97 -23.22 16.73
CA GLU A 64 14.34 -24.44 16.00
C GLU A 64 13.16 -25.09 15.26
N ARG A 65 11.92 -24.98 15.78
CA ARG A 65 10.72 -25.38 15.03
C ARG A 65 10.47 -24.49 13.81
N VAL A 66 10.65 -23.16 13.94
CA VAL A 66 10.58 -22.22 12.81
C VAL A 66 11.59 -22.63 11.73
N ILE A 67 12.85 -22.83 12.12
CA ILE A 67 13.94 -23.23 11.23
C ILE A 67 13.60 -24.55 10.52
N THR A 68 13.22 -25.58 11.28
CA THR A 68 12.87 -26.90 10.72
C THR A 68 11.74 -26.79 9.70
N ALA A 69 10.72 -25.98 9.98
CA ALA A 69 9.61 -25.79 9.06
C ALA A 69 10.03 -25.03 7.79
N VAL A 70 10.87 -24.00 7.90
CA VAL A 70 11.46 -23.29 6.74
C VAL A 70 12.30 -24.25 5.88
N GLU A 71 13.16 -25.06 6.49
CA GLU A 71 13.98 -26.06 5.79
C GLU A 71 13.11 -27.10 5.05
N GLN A 72 11.95 -27.47 5.60
CA GLN A 72 11.00 -28.38 4.96
C GLN A 72 10.19 -27.73 3.81
N LEU A 73 9.92 -26.43 3.88
CA LEU A 73 9.18 -25.69 2.84
C LEU A 73 10.10 -25.23 1.70
N SER A 74 11.38 -24.96 1.98
CA SER A 74 12.35 -24.43 1.02
C SER A 74 12.46 -25.23 -0.30
N PRO A 75 12.39 -26.58 -0.31
CA PRO A 75 12.41 -27.34 -1.57
C PRO A 75 11.26 -27.04 -2.54
N LEU A 76 10.14 -26.48 -2.07
CA LEU A 76 9.03 -26.03 -2.91
C LEU A 76 9.33 -24.69 -3.61
N LEU A 77 10.35 -23.97 -3.14
CA LEU A 77 10.69 -22.60 -3.51
C LEU A 77 12.17 -22.48 -3.89
N PRO A 78 12.64 -23.22 -4.91
CA PRO A 78 14.06 -23.29 -5.25
C PRO A 78 14.67 -21.93 -5.68
N HIS A 79 13.85 -20.99 -6.16
CA HIS A 79 14.27 -19.64 -6.49
C HIS A 79 14.65 -18.79 -5.26
N ASP A 80 14.16 -19.17 -4.07
CA ASP A 80 14.41 -18.48 -2.79
C ASP A 80 15.43 -19.22 -1.91
N ASP A 81 16.06 -20.29 -2.40
CA ASP A 81 16.97 -21.16 -1.65
C ASP A 81 18.14 -20.41 -0.97
N ALA A 82 18.72 -19.41 -1.65
CA ALA A 82 19.76 -18.57 -1.06
C ALA A 82 19.22 -17.72 0.11
N TYR A 83 18.01 -17.19 -0.03
CA TYR A 83 17.33 -16.47 1.04
C TYR A 83 17.00 -17.38 2.22
N HIS A 84 16.41 -18.55 2.01
CA HIS A 84 16.05 -19.47 3.10
C HIS A 84 17.28 -19.94 3.89
N ARG A 85 18.43 -20.18 3.25
CA ARG A 85 19.68 -20.49 3.96
C ARG A 85 20.18 -19.33 4.83
N ALA A 86 20.15 -18.11 4.29
CA ALA A 86 20.52 -16.92 5.05
C ALA A 86 19.57 -16.71 6.24
N LEU A 87 18.26 -16.87 6.02
CA LEU A 87 17.23 -16.78 7.05
C LEU A 87 17.46 -17.77 8.20
N VAL A 88 17.75 -19.03 7.88
CA VAL A 88 18.09 -20.04 8.90
C VAL A 88 19.33 -19.65 9.69
N THR A 89 20.33 -19.07 9.02
CA THR A 89 21.56 -18.61 9.68
C THR A 89 21.29 -17.42 10.62
N ASP A 90 20.46 -16.47 10.20
CA ASP A 90 20.07 -15.30 11.01
C ASP A 90 19.25 -15.72 12.23
N LEU A 91 18.30 -16.66 12.07
CA LEU A 91 17.51 -17.21 13.19
C LEU A 91 18.37 -17.93 14.23
N ARG A 92 19.29 -18.79 13.79
CA ARG A 92 20.22 -19.50 14.70
C ARG A 92 21.13 -18.53 15.45
N ARG A 93 21.61 -17.48 14.76
CA ARG A 93 22.43 -16.42 15.35
C ARG A 93 21.64 -15.66 16.41
N TRP A 94 20.41 -15.24 16.10
CA TRP A 94 19.54 -14.52 17.03
C TRP A 94 19.30 -15.31 18.33
N ALA A 95 19.04 -16.62 18.21
CA ALA A 95 18.89 -17.49 19.37
C ALA A 95 20.21 -17.69 20.15
N ALA A 96 21.34 -17.90 19.45
CA ALA A 96 22.65 -18.09 20.08
C ALA A 96 23.16 -16.83 20.80
N ASP A 97 22.82 -15.65 20.29
CA ASP A 97 23.18 -14.34 20.85
C ASP A 97 22.22 -13.88 21.97
N GLY A 98 21.29 -14.75 22.40
CA GLY A 98 20.44 -14.51 23.56
C GLY A 98 19.19 -13.67 23.28
N PHE A 99 18.68 -13.68 22.04
CA PHE A 99 17.41 -13.02 21.67
C PHE A 99 17.38 -11.50 21.87
N GLY A 100 18.51 -10.83 21.59
CA GLY A 100 18.56 -9.36 21.48
C GLY A 100 17.71 -8.81 20.33
N VAL A 101 17.94 -7.57 19.90
CA VAL A 101 17.25 -7.02 18.72
C VAL A 101 17.57 -7.88 17.50
N PRO A 102 16.58 -8.43 16.76
CA PRO A 102 16.85 -9.31 15.62
C PRO A 102 17.59 -8.58 14.49
N ASP A 103 18.49 -9.30 13.83
CA ASP A 103 19.22 -8.84 12.64
C ASP A 103 19.02 -9.82 11.48
N PHE A 104 18.21 -9.41 10.50
CA PHE A 104 17.93 -10.17 9.28
C PHE A 104 18.59 -9.54 8.04
N LEU A 105 19.65 -8.74 8.18
CA LEU A 105 20.23 -8.05 7.03
C LEU A 105 20.73 -9.03 5.95
N ASP A 106 21.33 -10.15 6.35
CA ASP A 106 21.92 -11.10 5.40
C ASP A 106 20.82 -11.80 4.59
N SER A 107 19.73 -12.21 5.25
CA SER A 107 18.54 -12.75 4.59
C SER A 107 17.76 -11.71 3.77
N LEU A 108 17.65 -10.47 4.24
CA LEU A 108 17.03 -9.37 3.48
C LEU A 108 17.75 -9.14 2.15
N LEU A 109 19.09 -9.10 2.15
CA LEU A 109 19.87 -8.90 0.92
C LEU A 109 19.73 -10.09 -0.04
N ALA A 110 19.56 -11.30 0.48
CA ALA A 110 19.36 -12.51 -0.32
C ALA A 110 17.96 -12.63 -0.92
N PHE A 111 16.92 -12.07 -0.28
CA PHE A 111 15.56 -12.08 -0.80
C PHE A 111 15.39 -11.07 -1.94
N GLN A 112 15.19 -11.58 -3.16
CA GLN A 112 15.21 -10.79 -4.41
C GLN A 112 13.98 -11.08 -5.29
N PRO A 113 12.73 -10.91 -4.80
CA PRO A 113 11.51 -11.28 -5.52
C PRO A 113 11.35 -10.50 -6.84
N ALA A 114 11.83 -9.26 -6.91
CA ALA A 114 11.75 -8.42 -8.10
C ALA A 114 12.62 -8.92 -9.28
N ARG A 115 13.62 -9.78 -9.03
CA ARG A 115 14.50 -10.31 -10.10
C ARG A 115 13.82 -11.35 -10.99
N ASN A 116 12.81 -12.06 -10.48
CA ASN A 116 12.10 -13.11 -11.20
C ASN A 116 10.59 -13.00 -10.95
N ARG A 117 9.99 -11.92 -11.47
CA ARG A 117 8.54 -11.72 -11.41
C ARG A 117 7.87 -12.60 -12.46
N ALA A 118 7.36 -13.75 -12.02
CA ALA A 118 6.57 -14.67 -12.83
C ALA A 118 5.17 -14.80 -12.24
N ASP A 119 4.13 -14.73 -13.08
CA ASP A 119 2.74 -14.85 -12.62
C ASP A 119 2.52 -16.16 -11.88
N GLY A 120 1.91 -16.08 -10.69
CA GLY A 120 1.64 -17.24 -9.84
C GLY A 120 2.85 -17.77 -9.06
N LEU A 121 4.03 -17.14 -9.15
CA LEU A 121 5.22 -17.58 -8.40
C LEU A 121 5.00 -17.36 -6.90
N GLN A 122 5.17 -18.43 -6.11
CA GLN A 122 5.01 -18.39 -4.65
C GLN A 122 6.30 -17.94 -3.97
N HIS A 123 6.18 -17.26 -2.84
CA HIS A 123 7.29 -16.99 -1.92
C HIS A 123 6.83 -17.24 -0.47
N LEU A 124 7.76 -17.71 0.35
CA LEU A 124 7.61 -17.77 1.81
C LEU A 124 8.45 -16.64 2.39
N VAL A 125 7.84 -15.70 3.09
CA VAL A 125 8.52 -14.57 3.71
C VAL A 125 8.46 -14.74 5.23
N VAL A 126 9.63 -14.79 5.87
CA VAL A 126 9.75 -14.84 7.34
C VAL A 126 10.79 -13.81 7.78
N PHE A 127 10.36 -12.83 8.57
CA PHE A 127 11.22 -11.77 9.11
C PHE A 127 10.68 -11.25 10.43
N ALA A 128 11.55 -10.71 11.29
CA ALA A 128 11.10 -9.79 12.33
C ALA A 128 10.83 -8.43 11.71
N MET A 129 9.58 -7.99 11.69
CA MET A 129 9.16 -6.75 11.01
C MET A 129 7.93 -6.14 11.68
N TYR A 130 7.72 -4.84 11.45
CA TYR A 130 6.43 -4.20 11.73
C TYR A 130 5.58 -4.19 10.44
N THR A 131 4.26 -4.04 10.57
CA THR A 131 3.34 -3.96 9.42
C THR A 131 2.74 -2.55 9.31
N GLN A 132 2.95 -1.88 8.17
CA GLN A 132 2.41 -0.53 7.93
C GLN A 132 0.88 -0.57 7.98
N ASN A 133 0.23 0.41 8.63
CA ASN A 133 -1.21 0.40 8.91
C ASN A 133 -1.70 -0.85 9.68
N GLY A 134 -0.79 -1.53 10.38
CA GLY A 134 -1.07 -2.73 11.17
C GLY A 134 -0.41 -2.67 12.55
N ASN A 135 0.51 -3.60 12.80
CA ASN A 135 1.26 -3.70 14.05
C ASN A 135 2.50 -2.80 13.98
N PRO A 136 2.64 -1.79 14.86
CA PRO A 136 3.82 -0.93 14.88
C PRO A 136 5.04 -1.58 15.54
N ASP A 137 4.84 -2.66 16.29
CA ASP A 137 5.91 -3.39 16.96
C ASP A 137 6.54 -4.40 15.98
N ARG A 138 7.84 -4.66 16.15
CA ARG A 138 8.55 -5.67 15.38
C ARG A 138 8.28 -7.05 15.97
N ASN A 139 7.67 -7.90 15.19
CA ASN A 139 7.43 -9.30 15.53
C ASN A 139 7.96 -10.20 14.43
N LEU A 140 8.38 -11.42 14.79
CA LEU A 140 8.59 -12.45 13.79
C LEU A 140 7.24 -12.74 13.15
N GLU A 141 7.15 -12.61 11.84
CA GLU A 141 5.93 -12.85 11.07
C GLU A 141 6.26 -13.78 9.91
N ALA A 142 5.32 -14.64 9.53
CA ALA A 142 5.41 -15.52 8.38
C ALA A 142 4.24 -15.28 7.43
N VAL A 143 4.55 -15.06 6.15
CA VAL A 143 3.57 -14.83 5.08
C VAL A 143 3.92 -15.72 3.90
N VAL A 144 2.93 -16.44 3.38
CA VAL A 144 3.01 -17.02 2.04
C VAL A 144 2.29 -16.07 1.09
N LEU A 145 3.00 -15.67 0.06
CA LEU A 145 2.48 -14.77 -0.97
C LEU A 145 2.62 -15.38 -2.36
N ARG A 146 1.85 -14.86 -3.30
CA ARG A 146 1.91 -15.22 -4.71
C ARG A 146 2.08 -13.98 -5.57
N MET A 147 2.97 -14.03 -6.54
CA MET A 147 3.21 -12.94 -7.49
C MET A 147 2.04 -12.82 -8.48
N VAL A 148 1.60 -11.59 -8.74
CA VAL A 148 0.66 -11.21 -9.79
C VAL A 148 1.45 -10.48 -10.86
N TRP A 149 1.80 -11.19 -11.93
CA TRP A 149 2.63 -10.67 -13.00
C TRP A 149 2.20 -11.19 -14.37
N PRO A 150 0.92 -11.01 -14.75
CA PRO A 150 0.41 -11.50 -16.02
C PRO A 150 1.15 -10.84 -17.19
N GLU A 151 1.17 -11.52 -18.34
CA GLU A 151 1.94 -11.10 -19.52
C GLU A 151 1.67 -9.65 -19.94
N TRP A 152 0.40 -9.21 -19.92
CA TRP A 152 0.05 -7.83 -20.26
C TRP A 152 0.64 -6.79 -19.29
N LEU A 153 0.76 -7.12 -18.01
CA LEU A 153 1.36 -6.23 -17.01
C LEU A 153 2.87 -6.15 -17.21
N ALA A 154 3.51 -7.31 -17.45
CA ALA A 154 4.92 -7.38 -17.75
C ALA A 154 5.28 -6.58 -19.02
N GLU A 155 4.45 -6.65 -20.07
CA GLU A 155 4.62 -5.86 -21.29
C GLU A 155 4.49 -4.35 -21.00
N LEU A 156 3.48 -3.94 -20.23
CA LEU A 156 3.29 -2.53 -19.87
C LEU A 156 4.45 -2.00 -19.03
N GLU A 157 4.97 -2.77 -18.07
CA GLU A 157 6.15 -2.39 -17.28
C GLU A 157 7.38 -2.22 -18.17
N ALA A 158 7.64 -3.20 -19.05
CA ALA A 158 8.82 -3.19 -19.91
C ALA A 158 8.80 -2.08 -20.98
N THR A 159 7.62 -1.60 -21.38
CA THR A 159 7.48 -0.70 -22.54
C THR A 159 6.97 0.70 -22.21
N ARG A 160 6.23 0.89 -21.12
CA ARG A 160 5.54 2.16 -20.81
C ARG A 160 5.75 2.66 -19.38
N TYR A 161 5.77 1.74 -18.41
CA TYR A 161 5.76 2.06 -16.99
C TYR A 161 6.87 1.33 -16.23
N ASP A 162 8.13 1.62 -16.58
CA ASP A 162 9.28 0.98 -15.96
C ASP A 162 9.24 1.11 -14.43
N ASN A 163 9.21 -0.03 -13.75
CA ASN A 163 9.21 -0.10 -12.30
C ASN A 163 9.86 -1.42 -11.86
N PRO A 164 11.19 -1.54 -11.96
CA PRO A 164 11.88 -2.81 -11.77
C PRO A 164 11.86 -3.32 -10.32
N LEU A 165 11.44 -2.50 -9.35
CA LEU A 165 11.40 -2.86 -7.93
C LEU A 165 10.00 -3.28 -7.48
N PHE A 166 8.94 -2.84 -8.17
CA PHE A 166 7.57 -3.16 -7.82
C PHE A 166 7.26 -4.65 -7.97
N CYS A 167 6.57 -5.21 -6.98
CA CYS A 167 6.05 -6.57 -6.98
C CYS A 167 4.56 -6.55 -6.62
N GLY A 168 3.70 -6.82 -7.61
CA GLY A 168 2.29 -7.11 -7.36
C GLY A 168 2.15 -8.48 -6.70
N ILE A 169 1.53 -8.55 -5.53
CA ILE A 169 1.43 -9.80 -4.75
C ILE A 169 0.01 -10.03 -4.22
N THR A 170 -0.31 -11.28 -3.88
CA THR A 170 -1.51 -11.66 -3.14
C THR A 170 -1.17 -12.49 -1.91
N PHE A 171 -2.04 -12.49 -0.90
CA PHE A 171 -1.92 -13.42 0.22
C PHE A 171 -2.32 -14.85 -0.19
N GLU A 172 -1.56 -15.85 0.29
CA GLU A 172 -2.03 -17.23 0.36
C GLU A 172 -2.44 -17.65 1.77
N ASP A 173 -1.60 -17.33 2.77
CA ASP A 173 -1.90 -17.39 4.20
C ASP A 173 -0.82 -16.59 4.96
N PHE A 174 -1.10 -16.20 6.20
CA PHE A 174 -0.20 -15.37 7.01
C PHE A 174 -0.39 -15.59 8.52
N THR A 175 0.59 -15.14 9.30
CA THR A 175 0.50 -14.93 10.75
C THR A 175 -0.20 -13.61 11.09
N SER A 176 -0.70 -13.48 12.30
CA SER A 176 -1.65 -12.43 12.69
C SER A 176 -1.10 -11.00 12.68
N GLY A 177 0.20 -10.76 12.44
CA GLY A 177 0.70 -9.42 12.09
C GLY A 177 0.11 -8.86 10.80
N TYR A 178 -0.34 -9.73 9.90
CA TYR A 178 -1.07 -9.36 8.68
C TYR A 178 -2.60 -9.54 8.80
N ASP A 179 -3.12 -9.98 9.95
CA ASP A 179 -4.56 -9.86 10.27
C ASP A 179 -4.89 -8.41 10.69
N THR A 180 -4.60 -7.47 9.80
CA THR A 180 -4.61 -6.02 10.06
C THR A 180 -5.05 -5.24 8.82
N ASN A 181 -4.89 -3.91 8.86
CA ASN A 181 -5.10 -3.08 7.69
C ASN A 181 -3.88 -3.00 6.75
N SER A 182 -2.76 -3.65 7.07
CA SER A 182 -1.58 -3.63 6.21
C SER A 182 -1.82 -4.24 4.84
N ALA A 183 -1.39 -3.60 3.77
CA ALA A 183 -1.51 -4.12 2.41
C ALA A 183 -0.18 -4.01 1.64
N VAL A 184 0.93 -3.93 2.37
CA VAL A 184 2.27 -3.82 1.79
C VAL A 184 3.25 -4.74 2.50
N LEU A 185 4.30 -5.10 1.78
CA LEU A 185 5.49 -5.75 2.29
C LEU A 185 6.68 -4.95 1.76
N PHE A 186 7.30 -4.17 2.64
CA PHE A 186 8.43 -3.32 2.27
C PHE A 186 9.68 -3.70 3.07
N PRO A 187 10.85 -3.73 2.43
CA PRO A 187 12.09 -4.15 3.08
C PRO A 187 12.50 -3.22 4.24
N GLU A 188 12.06 -1.96 4.24
CA GLU A 188 12.28 -0.98 5.31
C GLU A 188 11.66 -1.39 6.66
N THR A 189 10.68 -2.30 6.67
CA THR A 189 10.00 -2.68 7.91
C THR A 189 10.77 -3.74 8.70
N ILE A 190 11.73 -4.40 8.06
CA ILE A 190 12.47 -5.54 8.59
C ILE A 190 13.54 -5.08 9.59
N ALA A 191 13.71 -5.86 10.65
CA ALA A 191 14.75 -5.65 11.65
C ALA A 191 16.12 -6.02 11.09
N VAL A 192 17.00 -5.03 11.02
CA VAL A 192 18.37 -5.16 10.49
C VAL A 192 19.34 -4.38 11.37
N ARG A 193 20.59 -4.86 11.46
CA ARG A 193 21.68 -4.15 12.16
C ARG A 193 21.97 -2.77 11.57
N GLU A 194 21.81 -2.63 10.25
CA GLU A 194 21.98 -1.40 9.50
C GLU A 194 21.08 -1.41 8.27
N ALA A 195 20.54 -0.24 7.89
CA ALA A 195 19.70 -0.14 6.71
C ALA A 195 20.56 -0.31 5.43
N PRO A 196 20.15 -1.14 4.46
CA PRO A 196 20.82 -1.24 3.17
C PRO A 196 20.95 0.13 2.49
N GLU A 197 22.02 0.34 1.71
CA GLU A 197 22.19 1.57 0.92
C GLU A 197 21.06 1.77 -0.09
N ARG A 198 20.54 0.66 -0.64
CA ARG A 198 19.42 0.63 -1.59
C ARG A 198 18.56 -0.60 -1.33
N PHE A 199 17.25 -0.40 -1.39
CA PHE A 199 16.29 -1.48 -1.43
C PHE A 199 16.14 -2.00 -2.87
N SER A 200 15.69 -3.26 -2.99
CA SER A 200 15.67 -3.98 -4.27
C SER A 200 14.29 -4.49 -4.67
N TRP A 201 13.27 -4.25 -3.84
CA TRP A 201 11.90 -4.68 -4.10
C TRP A 201 10.93 -3.92 -3.18
N GLY A 202 9.67 -3.84 -3.60
CA GLY A 202 8.54 -3.39 -2.78
C GLY A 202 7.27 -4.11 -3.19
N GLY A 203 6.61 -4.77 -2.23
CA GLY A 203 5.44 -5.61 -2.47
C GLY A 203 4.13 -4.92 -2.06
N ILE A 204 3.12 -4.96 -2.93
CA ILE A 204 1.77 -4.45 -2.62
C ILE A 204 0.73 -5.56 -2.84
N PHE A 205 -0.09 -5.80 -1.82
CA PHE A 205 -1.10 -6.86 -1.78
C PHE A 205 -2.39 -6.43 -2.49
N CYS A 206 -2.38 -6.57 -3.81
CA CYS A 206 -3.47 -6.17 -4.69
C CYS A 206 -4.79 -6.92 -4.41
N ASP A 207 -4.75 -8.15 -3.87
CA ASP A 207 -5.93 -8.91 -3.49
C ASP A 207 -6.69 -8.29 -2.32
N ARG A 208 -5.94 -7.82 -1.32
CA ARG A 208 -6.48 -7.17 -0.14
C ARG A 208 -7.06 -5.80 -0.48
N GLU A 209 -6.36 -5.01 -1.29
CA GLU A 209 -6.87 -3.71 -1.74
C GLU A 209 -8.12 -3.91 -2.61
N ALA A 210 -8.12 -4.86 -3.54
CA ALA A 210 -9.29 -5.25 -4.31
C ALA A 210 -10.48 -5.70 -3.43
N ALA A 211 -10.25 -6.56 -2.44
CA ALA A 211 -11.31 -7.04 -1.56
C ALA A 211 -11.90 -5.91 -0.70
N ARG A 212 -11.07 -4.98 -0.23
CA ARG A 212 -11.50 -3.77 0.48
C ARG A 212 -12.32 -2.84 -0.40
N PHE A 213 -11.79 -2.54 -1.58
CA PHE A 213 -12.44 -1.72 -2.57
C PHE A 213 -13.84 -2.22 -2.85
N ARG A 214 -14.00 -3.52 -3.16
CA ARG A 214 -15.31 -4.14 -3.40
C ARG A 214 -16.25 -3.95 -2.22
N ARG A 215 -15.83 -4.38 -1.02
CA ARG A 215 -16.66 -4.32 0.20
C ARG A 215 -17.12 -2.90 0.55
N VAL A 216 -16.21 -1.94 0.48
CA VAL A 216 -16.50 -0.55 0.87
C VAL A 216 -17.28 0.17 -0.24
N THR A 217 -16.96 -0.09 -1.50
CA THR A 217 -17.66 0.50 -2.65
C THR A 217 -19.09 0.02 -2.72
N GLU A 218 -19.36 -1.28 -2.59
CA GLU A 218 -20.73 -1.82 -2.57
C GLU A 218 -21.58 -1.15 -1.48
N ALA A 219 -21.05 -1.05 -0.25
CA ALA A 219 -21.75 -0.40 0.85
C ALA A 219 -21.94 1.10 0.62
N SER A 220 -20.96 1.78 0.01
CA SER A 220 -21.03 3.21 -0.31
C SER A 220 -22.07 3.48 -1.40
N VAL A 221 -22.11 2.64 -2.43
CA VAL A 221 -23.06 2.71 -3.55
C VAL A 221 -24.49 2.53 -3.04
N GLU A 222 -24.73 1.55 -2.18
CA GLU A 222 -26.05 1.34 -1.55
C GLU A 222 -26.44 2.55 -0.68
N LEU A 223 -25.55 2.94 0.23
CA LEU A 223 -25.81 4.02 1.20
C LEU A 223 -26.09 5.37 0.52
N LEU A 224 -25.38 5.65 -0.57
CA LEU A 224 -25.44 6.94 -1.29
C LEU A 224 -26.35 6.88 -2.53
N SER A 225 -26.97 5.72 -2.79
CA SER A 225 -27.82 5.45 -3.97
C SER A 225 -27.13 5.79 -5.30
N VAL A 226 -25.82 5.52 -5.41
CA VAL A 226 -25.04 5.81 -6.62
C VAL A 226 -25.46 4.88 -7.76
N GLU A 227 -25.77 5.44 -8.93
CA GLU A 227 -25.99 4.66 -10.14
C GLU A 227 -24.65 4.32 -10.82
N LEU A 228 -24.36 3.03 -10.93
CA LEU A 228 -23.16 2.52 -11.59
C LEU A 228 -23.44 2.10 -13.04
N PRO A 229 -22.48 2.30 -13.96
CA PRO A 229 -22.45 1.59 -15.23
C PRO A 229 -22.48 0.05 -15.03
N ASP A 230 -23.13 -0.68 -15.94
CA ASP A 230 -23.32 -2.13 -15.81
C ASP A 230 -21.98 -2.89 -15.73
N ASP A 231 -21.01 -2.50 -16.57
CA ASP A 231 -19.70 -3.13 -16.63
C ASP A 231 -18.88 -2.94 -15.34
N ILE A 232 -19.11 -1.85 -14.62
CA ILE A 232 -18.48 -1.56 -13.32
C ILE A 232 -19.19 -2.30 -12.20
N ARG A 233 -20.52 -2.46 -12.29
CA ARG A 233 -21.25 -3.34 -11.37
C ARG A 233 -20.75 -4.79 -11.48
N GLU A 234 -20.47 -5.26 -12.69
CA GLU A 234 -19.83 -6.57 -12.92
C GLU A 234 -18.41 -6.63 -12.33
N MET A 235 -17.61 -5.58 -12.51
CA MET A 235 -16.26 -5.47 -11.90
C MET A 235 -16.32 -5.63 -10.37
N LEU A 236 -17.25 -4.96 -9.70
CA LEU A 236 -17.40 -5.08 -8.24
C LEU A 236 -17.73 -6.51 -7.78
N GLY A 237 -18.38 -7.31 -8.63
CA GLY A 237 -18.62 -8.73 -8.38
C GLY A 237 -17.40 -9.64 -8.62
N ASP A 238 -16.37 -9.16 -9.33
CA ASP A 238 -15.22 -9.93 -9.78
C ASP A 238 -13.94 -9.52 -9.03
N GLN A 239 -13.56 -10.36 -8.06
CA GLN A 239 -12.34 -10.20 -7.28
C GLN A 239 -11.08 -10.11 -8.16
N LYS A 240 -10.98 -10.97 -9.18
CA LYS A 240 -9.78 -11.06 -10.03
C LYS A 240 -9.66 -9.86 -10.96
N ARG A 241 -10.79 -9.37 -11.49
CA ARG A 241 -10.80 -8.13 -12.28
C ARG A 241 -10.41 -6.92 -11.42
N CYS A 242 -10.90 -6.84 -10.18
CA CYS A 242 -10.44 -5.82 -9.24
C CYS A 242 -8.93 -5.93 -8.97
N GLU A 243 -8.39 -7.14 -8.70
CA GLU A 243 -6.94 -7.35 -8.52
C GLU A 243 -6.12 -6.84 -9.71
N GLN A 244 -6.58 -7.08 -10.95
CA GLN A 244 -5.92 -6.57 -12.15
C GLN A 244 -5.93 -5.04 -12.23
N ALA A 245 -6.99 -4.39 -11.75
CA ALA A 245 -7.03 -2.94 -11.64
C ALA A 245 -6.03 -2.44 -10.59
N PHE A 246 -6.01 -3.03 -9.39
CA PHE A 246 -5.09 -2.61 -8.33
C PHE A 246 -3.63 -2.81 -8.71
N VAL A 247 -3.25 -3.96 -9.28
CA VAL A 247 -1.85 -4.19 -9.65
C VAL A 247 -1.36 -3.22 -10.74
N LEU A 248 -2.22 -2.82 -11.68
CA LEU A 248 -1.90 -1.80 -12.67
C LEU A 248 -1.81 -0.41 -12.02
N TRP A 249 -2.78 -0.05 -11.18
CA TRP A 249 -2.77 1.20 -10.45
C TRP A 249 -1.50 1.34 -9.61
N ASP A 250 -1.21 0.35 -8.77
CA ASP A 250 -0.05 0.31 -7.88
C ASP A 250 1.27 0.44 -8.65
N MET A 251 1.43 -0.27 -9.78
CA MET A 251 2.64 -0.19 -10.61
C MET A 251 2.90 1.23 -11.11
N VAL A 252 1.86 1.92 -11.61
CA VAL A 252 1.97 3.27 -12.17
C VAL A 252 2.08 4.31 -11.05
N HIS A 253 1.34 4.15 -9.95
CA HIS A 253 1.39 5.02 -8.78
C HIS A 253 2.79 5.01 -8.17
N ASP A 254 3.31 3.84 -7.82
CA ASP A 254 4.60 3.68 -7.13
C ASP A 254 5.75 4.24 -7.99
N ARG A 255 5.70 3.97 -9.30
CA ARG A 255 6.62 4.56 -10.27
C ARG A 255 6.60 6.09 -10.22
N THR A 256 5.42 6.69 -10.06
CA THR A 256 5.23 8.15 -10.13
C THR A 256 5.91 8.89 -8.98
N HIS A 257 6.16 8.27 -7.82
CA HIS A 257 6.94 8.89 -6.75
C HIS A 257 8.37 9.26 -7.17
N SER A 258 8.93 8.55 -8.16
CA SER A 258 10.30 8.77 -8.65
C SER A 258 10.37 9.34 -10.07
N HIS A 259 9.23 9.70 -10.68
CA HIS A 259 9.14 10.15 -12.07
C HIS A 259 8.34 11.45 -12.24
N GLY A 260 8.63 12.17 -13.34
CA GLY A 260 7.94 13.41 -13.72
C GLY A 260 8.60 14.68 -13.18
N ASP A 261 7.86 15.78 -13.20
CA ASP A 261 8.28 17.05 -12.57
C ASP A 261 8.20 16.87 -11.04
N LEU A 262 9.28 16.35 -10.46
CA LEU A 262 9.36 16.06 -9.03
C LEU A 262 9.30 17.34 -8.18
N PRO A 263 8.68 17.30 -6.97
CA PRO A 263 8.77 18.42 -6.05
C PRO A 263 10.25 18.69 -5.73
N PHE A 264 10.68 19.95 -5.79
CA PHE A 264 12.09 20.26 -5.58
C PHE A 264 12.52 20.01 -4.13
N ASP A 265 13.30 18.94 -3.91
CA ASP A 265 14.75 19.03 -3.70
C ASP A 265 15.35 17.63 -3.99
N PRO A 266 16.13 17.45 -5.08
CA PRO A 266 16.72 16.16 -5.46
C PRO A 266 17.72 15.60 -4.44
N PHE A 267 18.06 16.36 -3.40
CA PHE A 267 18.91 15.94 -2.28
C PHE A 267 18.11 15.66 -0.99
N MET A 268 16.79 15.83 -0.98
CA MET A 268 15.96 15.70 0.23
C MET A 268 15.27 14.34 0.38
N ILE A 269 16.10 13.35 0.65
CA ILE A 269 15.64 12.10 1.26
C ILE A 269 15.31 12.39 2.75
N LYS A 270 14.09 12.04 3.20
CA LYS A 270 13.66 12.01 4.63
C LYS A 270 13.51 13.35 5.38
N GLN A 271 13.04 14.43 4.74
CA GLN A 271 12.67 15.64 5.50
C GLN A 271 11.21 15.63 5.94
N ARG A 272 10.98 16.04 7.19
CA ARG A 272 9.65 16.22 7.77
C ARG A 272 8.92 17.38 7.07
N GLN A 273 7.76 17.08 6.50
CA GLN A 273 6.87 18.02 5.82
C GLN A 273 5.52 18.09 6.56
N PRO A 274 4.75 19.16 6.36
CA PRO A 274 3.37 19.19 6.83
C PRO A 274 2.51 18.17 6.05
N PHE A 275 1.51 17.58 6.71
CA PHE A 275 0.84 16.40 6.15
C PHE A 275 0.02 16.65 4.87
N TRP A 276 -0.35 17.90 4.58
CA TRP A 276 -0.97 18.23 3.30
C TRP A 276 -0.02 18.07 2.12
N MET A 277 1.30 18.20 2.32
CA MET A 277 2.27 17.90 1.26
C MET A 277 2.31 16.40 0.97
N TYR A 278 2.26 15.55 2.00
CA TYR A 278 2.10 14.11 1.79
C TYR A 278 0.78 13.80 1.08
N GLY A 279 -0.32 14.43 1.49
CA GLY A 279 -1.64 14.20 0.86
C GLY A 279 -1.71 14.64 -0.60
N LEU A 280 -1.01 15.73 -0.96
CA LEU A 280 -0.89 16.16 -2.35
C LEU A 280 0.03 15.27 -3.17
N GLU A 281 1.09 14.71 -2.57
CA GLU A 281 1.98 13.79 -3.27
C GLU A 281 1.27 12.48 -3.60
N GLU A 282 0.61 11.87 -2.62
CA GLU A 282 -0.17 10.65 -2.83
C GLU A 282 -1.29 10.86 -3.85
N LEU A 283 -2.00 12.00 -3.77
CA LEU A 283 -3.02 12.35 -4.74
C LEU A 283 -2.41 12.59 -6.13
N ARG A 284 -1.25 13.25 -6.26
CA ARG A 284 -0.55 13.44 -7.54
C ARG A 284 -0.23 12.10 -8.20
N CYS A 285 0.30 11.15 -7.44
CA CYS A 285 0.62 9.81 -7.93
C CYS A 285 -0.64 9.08 -8.43
N ASP A 286 -1.73 9.12 -7.67
CA ASP A 286 -2.99 8.51 -8.09
C ASP A 286 -3.63 9.17 -9.30
N LEU A 287 -3.63 10.50 -9.35
CA LEU A 287 -4.20 11.20 -10.50
C LEU A 287 -3.34 11.04 -11.76
N THR A 288 -2.03 10.81 -11.59
CA THR A 288 -1.16 10.39 -12.69
C THR A 288 -1.52 8.99 -13.16
N ALA A 289 -1.68 8.02 -12.25
CA ALA A 289 -2.12 6.67 -12.58
C ALA A 289 -3.50 6.68 -13.26
N PHE A 290 -4.44 7.48 -12.76
CA PHE A 290 -5.75 7.71 -13.37
C PHE A 290 -5.62 8.25 -14.80
N ARG A 291 -4.79 9.27 -15.03
CA ARG A 291 -4.56 9.86 -16.36
C ARG A 291 -3.97 8.84 -17.34
N GLU A 292 -3.02 8.02 -16.89
CA GLU A 292 -2.46 6.95 -17.70
C GLU A 292 -3.49 5.86 -17.99
N ALA A 293 -4.36 5.55 -17.02
CA ALA A 293 -5.45 4.60 -17.18
C ALA A 293 -6.49 5.05 -18.25
N VAL A 294 -6.78 6.35 -18.34
CA VAL A 294 -7.60 6.94 -19.43
C VAL A 294 -6.97 6.67 -20.80
N LYS A 295 -5.64 6.81 -20.93
CA LYS A 295 -4.93 6.53 -22.18
C LYS A 295 -4.95 5.03 -22.51
N LEU A 296 -4.76 4.19 -21.50
CA LEU A 296 -4.79 2.74 -21.65
C LEU A 296 -6.17 2.24 -22.09
N GLU A 297 -7.26 2.78 -21.53
CA GLU A 297 -8.63 2.47 -21.99
C GLU A 297 -8.80 2.83 -23.48
N ALA A 298 -8.34 4.02 -23.89
CA ALA A 298 -8.40 4.46 -25.29
C ALA A 298 -7.55 3.59 -26.24
N ASP A 299 -6.44 3.03 -25.73
CA ASP A 299 -5.57 2.10 -26.45
C ASP A 299 -6.11 0.66 -26.46
N GLY A 300 -7.24 0.38 -25.80
CA GLY A 300 -7.90 -0.93 -25.79
C GLY A 300 -7.56 -1.84 -24.60
N PHE A 301 -6.83 -1.34 -23.60
CA PHE A 301 -6.59 -2.07 -22.35
C PHE A 301 -7.76 -1.85 -21.39
N GLY A 302 -8.64 -2.86 -21.24
CA GLY A 302 -9.83 -2.78 -20.39
C GLY A 302 -9.54 -2.42 -18.93
N GLN A 303 -8.37 -2.81 -18.42
CA GLN A 303 -7.91 -2.49 -17.07
C GLN A 303 -7.79 -0.97 -16.84
N GLY A 304 -7.55 -0.17 -17.89
CA GLY A 304 -7.51 1.28 -17.79
C GLY A 304 -8.85 1.89 -17.35
N ARG A 305 -9.97 1.29 -17.78
CA ARG A 305 -11.30 1.69 -17.30
C ARG A 305 -11.49 1.32 -15.83
N ASP A 306 -11.08 0.12 -15.46
CA ASP A 306 -11.22 -0.41 -14.12
C ASP A 306 -10.41 0.41 -13.09
N VAL A 307 -9.17 0.80 -13.43
CA VAL A 307 -8.32 1.68 -12.60
C VAL A 307 -8.98 3.03 -12.35
N GLN A 308 -9.59 3.65 -13.38
CA GLN A 308 -10.26 4.94 -13.21
C GLN A 308 -11.35 4.86 -12.13
N PHE A 309 -12.17 3.81 -12.16
CA PHE A 309 -13.22 3.62 -11.16
C PHE A 309 -12.65 3.24 -9.79
N ALA A 310 -11.61 2.39 -9.73
CA ALA A 310 -10.93 2.06 -8.47
C ALA A 310 -10.40 3.31 -7.76
N VAL A 311 -9.65 4.15 -8.47
CA VAL A 311 -9.10 5.42 -7.95
C VAL A 311 -10.22 6.32 -7.44
N LEU A 312 -11.25 6.57 -8.25
CA LEU A 312 -12.35 7.47 -7.90
C LEU A 312 -13.06 7.01 -6.62
N PHE A 313 -13.44 5.74 -6.53
CA PHE A 313 -14.21 5.23 -5.40
C PHE A 313 -13.38 5.13 -4.12
N ASP A 314 -12.13 4.67 -4.20
CA ASP A 314 -11.30 4.58 -3.00
C ASP A 314 -10.91 5.95 -2.46
N ARG A 315 -10.48 6.87 -3.32
CA ARG A 315 -10.18 8.25 -2.91
C ARG A 315 -11.44 8.95 -2.40
N MET A 316 -12.60 8.79 -3.04
CA MET A 316 -13.80 9.50 -2.59
C MET A 316 -14.48 8.87 -1.38
N PHE A 317 -14.46 7.54 -1.20
CA PHE A 317 -15.33 6.90 -0.21
C PHE A 317 -14.63 6.00 0.80
N ARG A 318 -13.47 5.41 0.48
CA ARG A 318 -12.74 4.53 1.42
C ARG A 318 -11.69 5.27 2.22
N PHE A 319 -10.75 5.95 1.57
CA PHE A 319 -9.61 6.59 2.23
C PHE A 319 -10.03 7.67 3.24
N PRO A 320 -11.00 8.57 2.96
CA PRO A 320 -11.41 9.60 3.92
C PRO A 320 -12.02 9.07 5.22
N VAL A 321 -12.47 7.82 5.24
CA VAL A 321 -13.17 7.21 6.37
C VAL A 321 -12.46 5.98 6.94
N THR A 322 -11.26 5.66 6.44
CA THR A 322 -10.42 4.56 6.94
C THR A 322 -9.37 5.09 7.90
N GLY A 323 -9.16 4.38 9.01
CA GLY A 323 -8.15 4.72 10.01
C GLY A 323 -8.54 5.89 10.92
N GLU A 324 -7.56 6.43 11.63
CA GLU A 324 -7.74 7.64 12.43
C GLU A 324 -7.83 8.88 11.54
N ARG A 325 -8.50 9.93 12.02
CA ARG A 325 -8.55 11.21 11.31
C ARG A 325 -7.22 11.97 11.39
N VAL A 326 -6.48 11.80 12.48
CA VAL A 326 -5.29 12.59 12.80
C VAL A 326 -4.21 12.39 11.74
N ARG A 327 -3.84 13.47 11.04
CA ARG A 327 -2.79 13.50 10.00
C ARG A 327 -2.99 12.44 8.90
N ASN A 328 -4.24 12.06 8.63
CA ASN A 328 -4.58 11.14 7.57
C ASN A 328 -4.46 11.83 6.21
N TYR A 329 -3.28 11.74 5.61
CA TYR A 329 -2.95 12.38 4.35
C TYR A 329 -3.72 11.77 3.16
N ASP A 330 -3.98 10.46 3.18
CA ASP A 330 -4.79 9.81 2.15
C ASP A 330 -6.24 10.30 2.16
N GLY A 331 -6.81 10.43 3.36
CA GLY A 331 -8.13 10.99 3.55
C GLY A 331 -8.22 12.47 3.21
N LEU A 332 -7.13 13.23 3.36
CA LEU A 332 -7.06 14.61 2.86
C LEU A 332 -7.14 14.66 1.33
N GLY A 333 -6.31 13.88 0.64
CA GLY A 333 -6.31 13.81 -0.83
C GLY A 333 -7.68 13.39 -1.37
N GLY A 334 -8.32 12.41 -0.73
CA GLY A 334 -9.67 11.96 -1.07
C GLY A 334 -10.75 13.04 -0.95
N GLN A 335 -10.74 13.80 0.15
CA GLN A 335 -11.66 14.93 0.32
C GLN A 335 -11.42 16.02 -0.71
N LEU A 336 -10.15 16.31 -1.04
CA LEU A 336 -9.80 17.30 -2.06
C LEU A 336 -10.36 16.89 -3.42
N LEU A 337 -10.18 15.64 -3.83
CA LEU A 337 -10.77 15.12 -5.08
C LEU A 337 -12.29 15.24 -5.08
N PHE A 338 -12.97 14.79 -4.02
CA PHE A 338 -14.43 14.88 -3.92
C PHE A 338 -14.91 16.34 -3.99
N ALA A 339 -14.28 17.25 -3.24
CA ALA A 339 -14.63 18.67 -3.22
C ALA A 339 -14.39 19.33 -4.59
N TYR A 340 -13.32 18.95 -5.29
CA TYR A 340 -13.03 19.42 -6.65
C TYR A 340 -14.12 18.98 -7.63
N LEU A 341 -14.42 17.68 -7.69
CA LEU A 341 -15.47 17.14 -8.56
C LEU A 341 -16.84 17.73 -8.24
N HIS A 342 -17.14 17.98 -6.96
CA HIS A 342 -18.37 18.64 -6.53
C HIS A 342 -18.45 20.10 -7.01
N LYS A 343 -17.37 20.88 -6.83
CA LYS A 343 -17.30 22.29 -7.25
C LYS A 343 -17.39 22.46 -8.77
N HIS A 344 -17.04 21.41 -9.53
CA HIS A 344 -17.10 21.36 -11.00
C HIS A 344 -18.35 20.63 -11.52
N ASP A 345 -19.36 20.43 -10.66
CA ASP A 345 -20.67 19.85 -11.01
C ASP A 345 -20.64 18.39 -11.50
N VAL A 346 -19.54 17.67 -11.28
CA VAL A 346 -19.42 16.24 -11.61
C VAL A 346 -20.08 15.38 -10.53
N VAL A 347 -19.90 15.74 -9.27
CA VAL A 347 -20.52 15.07 -8.13
C VAL A 347 -21.61 15.97 -7.57
N ARG A 348 -22.85 15.48 -7.50
CA ARG A 348 -23.99 16.25 -6.98
C ARG A 348 -24.82 15.44 -6.01
N TRP A 349 -25.13 16.03 -4.85
CA TRP A 349 -26.10 15.48 -3.91
C TRP A 349 -27.47 16.11 -4.17
N THR A 350 -28.46 15.31 -4.58
CA THR A 350 -29.82 15.80 -4.87
C THR A 350 -30.81 14.71 -4.51
N ASP A 351 -31.89 15.08 -3.82
CA ASP A 351 -32.96 14.15 -3.41
C ASP A 351 -32.44 12.88 -2.70
N ASN A 352 -31.48 13.04 -1.80
CA ASN A 352 -30.78 11.97 -1.06
C ASN A 352 -30.05 10.94 -1.95
N THR A 353 -29.69 11.33 -3.17
CA THR A 353 -28.93 10.52 -4.11
C THR A 353 -27.64 11.24 -4.49
N LEU A 354 -26.51 10.53 -4.46
CA LEU A 354 -25.25 11.04 -5.00
C LEU A 354 -25.16 10.68 -6.50
N LYS A 355 -25.29 11.70 -7.34
CA LYS A 355 -25.14 11.57 -8.80
C LYS A 355 -23.71 11.89 -9.21
N ILE A 356 -23.16 11.08 -10.10
CA ILE A 356 -21.82 11.25 -10.66
C ILE A 356 -21.93 11.31 -12.18
N ASP A 357 -21.44 12.38 -12.79
CA ASP A 357 -21.31 12.48 -14.25
C ASP A 357 -20.08 11.67 -14.71
N TRP A 358 -20.31 10.40 -15.02
CA TRP A 358 -19.25 9.47 -15.44
C TRP A 358 -18.57 9.88 -16.75
N ALA A 359 -19.24 10.67 -17.60
CA ALA A 359 -18.64 11.14 -18.85
C ALA A 359 -17.66 12.30 -18.60
N ARG A 360 -17.99 13.21 -17.66
CA ARG A 360 -17.12 14.35 -17.30
C ARG A 360 -16.09 14.03 -16.22
N ALA A 361 -16.26 12.96 -15.45
CA ALA A 361 -15.36 12.60 -14.36
C ALA A 361 -13.88 12.47 -14.81
N PRO A 362 -13.54 11.81 -15.95
CA PRO A 362 -12.15 11.74 -16.38
C PRO A 362 -11.55 13.11 -16.75
N GLU A 363 -12.32 13.95 -17.44
CA GLU A 363 -11.88 15.29 -17.84
C GLU A 363 -11.54 16.15 -16.62
N VAL A 364 -12.46 16.23 -15.66
CA VAL A 364 -12.32 17.10 -14.49
C VAL A 364 -11.28 16.55 -13.50
N THR A 365 -11.18 15.23 -13.35
CA THR A 365 -10.10 14.62 -12.56
C THR A 365 -8.71 14.96 -13.11
N ASN A 366 -8.57 14.95 -14.45
CA ASN A 366 -7.32 15.36 -15.11
C ASN A 366 -7.02 16.86 -14.98
N GLN A 367 -8.04 17.72 -14.83
CA GLN A 367 -7.83 19.14 -14.52
C GLN A 367 -7.18 19.33 -13.14
N LEU A 368 -7.68 18.62 -12.11
CA LEU A 368 -7.05 18.62 -10.79
C LEU A 368 -5.61 18.08 -10.83
N CYS A 369 -5.38 17.00 -11.58
CA CYS A 369 -4.03 16.47 -11.80
C CYS A 369 -3.09 17.58 -12.32
N GLY A 370 -3.52 18.31 -13.35
CA GLY A 370 -2.74 19.40 -13.94
C GLY A 370 -2.51 20.58 -12.98
N GLU A 371 -3.47 20.91 -12.12
CA GLU A 371 -3.29 21.94 -11.08
C GLU A 371 -2.22 21.54 -10.06
N ILE A 372 -2.22 20.28 -9.61
CA ILE A 372 -1.23 19.75 -8.67
C ILE A 372 0.15 19.66 -9.34
N GLU A 373 0.24 19.16 -10.57
CA GLU A 373 1.50 19.14 -11.33
C GLU A 373 2.07 20.55 -11.52
N LYS A 374 1.22 21.54 -11.80
CA LYS A 374 1.64 22.93 -11.89
C LYS A 374 2.18 23.43 -10.54
N LEU A 375 1.49 23.15 -9.42
CA LEU A 375 1.96 23.51 -8.09
C LEU A 375 3.40 22.99 -7.86
N TYR A 376 3.64 21.73 -8.23
CA TYR A 376 4.92 21.05 -8.08
C TYR A 376 6.00 21.62 -9.00
N ARG A 377 5.68 21.83 -10.27
CA ARG A 377 6.57 22.48 -11.26
C ARG A 377 7.00 23.87 -10.79
N ASP A 378 6.05 24.69 -10.35
CA ASP A 378 6.33 26.03 -9.81
C ASP A 378 7.20 25.97 -8.54
N GLY A 379 7.31 24.82 -7.88
CA GLY A 379 8.14 24.62 -6.68
C GLY A 379 9.63 24.84 -6.93
N ILE A 380 10.12 24.70 -8.16
CA ILE A 380 11.52 24.98 -8.52
C ILE A 380 11.91 26.44 -8.27
N ASP A 381 10.94 27.36 -8.38
CA ASP A 381 11.15 28.80 -8.24
C ASP A 381 10.75 29.31 -6.83
N ARG A 382 10.26 28.44 -5.94
CA ARG A 382 9.75 28.82 -4.61
C ARG A 382 10.71 28.40 -3.50
N PRO A 383 11.02 29.29 -2.55
CA PRO A 383 11.56 28.87 -1.26
C PRO A 383 10.61 27.87 -0.60
N LYS A 384 11.15 26.88 0.13
CA LYS A 384 10.39 25.78 0.76
C LYS A 384 9.11 26.23 1.49
N LEU A 385 9.23 27.23 2.36
CA LEU A 385 8.09 27.70 3.14
C LEU A 385 7.03 28.40 2.27
N VAL A 386 7.46 29.13 1.24
CA VAL A 386 6.57 29.75 0.24
C VAL A 386 5.84 28.68 -0.55
N HIS A 387 6.53 27.59 -0.92
CA HIS A 387 5.91 26.45 -1.59
C HIS A 387 4.87 25.75 -0.69
N TRP A 388 5.17 25.55 0.60
CA TRP A 388 4.21 24.98 1.54
C TRP A 388 2.96 25.84 1.73
N PHE A 389 3.09 27.17 1.73
CA PHE A 389 1.94 28.08 1.73
C PHE A 389 1.14 27.99 0.43
N ALA A 390 1.79 27.96 -0.74
CA ALA A 390 1.09 27.80 -2.01
C ALA A 390 0.31 26.46 -2.08
N ALA A 391 0.88 25.39 -1.54
CA ALA A 391 0.21 24.11 -1.41
C ALA A 391 -0.99 24.18 -0.44
N TYR A 392 -0.82 24.87 0.69
CA TYR A 392 -1.90 25.11 1.65
C TYR A 392 -3.05 25.92 1.03
N ASP A 393 -2.73 26.96 0.25
CA ASP A 393 -3.71 27.78 -0.47
C ASP A 393 -4.50 26.97 -1.50
N LEU A 394 -3.84 26.05 -2.22
CA LEU A 394 -4.51 25.13 -3.13
C LEU A 394 -5.50 24.24 -2.38
N VAL A 395 -5.08 23.58 -1.29
CA VAL A 395 -5.96 22.69 -0.51
C VAL A 395 -7.11 23.49 0.11
N SER A 396 -6.82 24.64 0.70
CA SER A 396 -7.81 25.47 1.40
C SER A 396 -8.82 26.16 0.48
N SER A 397 -8.52 26.25 -0.83
CA SER A 397 -9.49 26.71 -1.85
C SER A 397 -10.66 25.75 -2.08
N TYR A 398 -10.54 24.49 -1.60
CA TYR A 398 -11.55 23.45 -1.71
C TYR A 398 -11.99 22.90 -0.35
N LEU A 399 -11.08 22.85 0.63
CA LEU A 399 -11.34 22.31 1.97
C LEU A 399 -11.22 23.41 3.03
N ALA A 400 -12.23 23.54 3.89
CA ALA A 400 -12.15 24.49 4.99
C ALA A 400 -11.07 24.04 6.01
N PRO A 401 -10.04 24.86 6.30
CA PRO A 401 -9.10 24.55 7.36
C PRO A 401 -9.78 24.65 8.73
N HIS A 402 -9.18 23.99 9.73
CA HIS A 402 -9.67 24.04 11.10
C HIS A 402 -9.67 25.50 11.61
N PRO A 403 -10.75 25.99 12.27
CA PRO A 403 -10.85 27.40 12.70
C PRO A 403 -9.72 27.88 13.62
N GLY A 404 -9.10 26.94 14.35
CA GLY A 404 -7.95 27.19 15.23
C GLY A 404 -6.59 27.22 14.54
N SER A 405 -6.49 26.92 13.25
CA SER A 405 -5.23 26.78 12.52
C SER A 405 -4.35 28.04 12.62
N ARG A 406 -3.05 27.84 12.86
CA ARG A 406 -2.04 28.90 12.74
C ARG A 406 -1.66 29.15 11.29
N TRP A 407 -1.58 28.08 10.49
CA TRP A 407 -1.26 28.16 9.07
C TRP A 407 -2.32 28.92 8.26
N ALA A 408 -3.61 28.71 8.55
CA ALA A 408 -4.72 29.44 7.92
C ALA A 408 -4.73 30.95 8.24
N LYS A 409 -4.11 31.36 9.36
CA LYS A 409 -3.97 32.77 9.73
C LYS A 409 -2.85 33.48 8.96
N GLY A 410 -2.05 32.72 8.21
CA GLY A 410 -0.97 33.23 7.38
C GLY A 410 0.37 33.41 8.11
N PRO A 411 1.37 33.99 7.42
CA PRO A 411 2.75 34.07 7.89
C PRO A 411 2.92 34.78 9.23
N ASP A 412 2.10 35.79 9.52
CA ASP A 412 2.17 36.58 10.77
C ASP A 412 1.83 35.77 12.03
N ALA A 413 1.21 34.60 11.89
CA ALA A 413 0.86 33.70 12.99
C ALA A 413 1.92 32.61 13.25
N LEU A 414 2.99 32.57 12.46
CA LEU A 414 4.09 31.61 12.56
C LEU A 414 5.40 32.32 12.95
N ASP A 415 6.29 31.61 13.65
CA ASP A 415 7.63 32.09 13.97
C ASP A 415 8.59 31.77 12.82
N LEU A 416 8.60 32.62 11.79
CA LEU A 416 9.32 32.40 10.52
C LEU A 416 10.84 32.41 10.65
N ASP A 417 11.39 32.81 11.80
CA ASP A 417 12.82 32.71 12.11
C ASP A 417 13.24 31.26 12.46
N GLN A 418 12.28 30.38 12.72
CA GLN A 418 12.54 28.97 12.99
C GLN A 418 12.85 28.17 11.72
N LEU A 419 13.56 27.06 11.90
CA LEU A 419 13.75 26.07 10.84
C LEU A 419 12.38 25.51 10.40
N PRO A 420 12.14 25.29 9.09
CA PRO A 420 10.85 24.81 8.57
C PRO A 420 10.29 23.56 9.29
N ARG A 421 11.15 22.63 9.70
CA ARG A 421 10.75 21.41 10.44
C ARG A 421 10.05 21.70 11.77
N LYS A 422 10.29 22.86 12.39
CA LYS A 422 9.66 23.32 13.63
C LYS A 422 8.31 23.96 13.38
N LEU A 423 8.14 24.64 12.24
CA LEU A 423 6.84 25.13 11.80
C LEU A 423 5.83 23.99 11.55
N VAL A 424 6.31 22.79 11.24
CA VAL A 424 5.43 21.59 11.16
C VAL A 424 4.80 21.23 12.52
N ASP A 425 5.41 21.61 13.65
CA ASP A 425 4.82 21.40 14.97
C ASP A 425 3.56 22.27 15.20
N ASP A 426 3.43 23.37 14.45
CA ASP A 426 2.26 24.27 14.50
C ASP A 426 1.07 23.80 13.64
N VAL A 427 1.23 22.68 12.92
CA VAL A 427 0.14 22.04 12.17
C VAL A 427 -0.74 21.26 13.13
N LEU A 428 -2.05 21.53 13.11
CA LEU A 428 -2.98 20.80 13.95
C LEU A 428 -3.05 19.32 13.54
N PRO A 429 -3.28 18.40 14.50
CA PRO A 429 -3.54 17.00 14.19
C PRO A 429 -4.64 16.79 13.14
N ASP A 430 -5.68 17.62 13.15
CA ASP A 430 -6.80 17.64 12.20
C ASP A 430 -6.90 19.02 11.52
N GLU A 431 -5.84 19.42 10.82
CA GLU A 431 -5.69 20.75 10.18
C GLU A 431 -6.79 21.07 9.16
N PHE A 432 -7.30 20.06 8.48
CA PHE A 432 -8.46 20.15 7.60
C PHE A 432 -9.45 19.11 8.12
N PRO A 433 -10.50 19.47 8.87
CA PRO A 433 -11.46 18.51 9.45
C PRO A 433 -12.38 17.90 8.40
N LEU A 434 -13.05 16.78 8.74
CA LEU A 434 -14.01 16.15 7.83
C LEU A 434 -15.16 17.11 7.53
N SER A 435 -15.62 17.12 6.28
CA SER A 435 -16.88 17.80 5.95
C SER A 435 -18.07 17.09 6.61
N MET A 436 -19.21 17.79 6.72
CA MET A 436 -20.45 17.19 7.24
C MET A 436 -20.84 15.88 6.52
N PHE A 437 -20.58 15.81 5.21
CA PHE A 437 -20.78 14.60 4.41
C PHE A 437 -19.91 13.45 4.93
N TYR A 438 -18.60 13.69 5.09
CA TYR A 438 -17.68 12.64 5.52
C TYR A 438 -17.83 12.24 6.98
N GLU A 439 -18.22 13.15 7.87
CA GLU A 439 -18.58 12.78 9.24
C GLU A 439 -19.76 11.79 9.28
N ALA A 440 -20.77 12.02 8.44
CA ALA A 440 -21.92 11.13 8.34
C ALA A 440 -21.53 9.80 7.67
N LEU A 441 -20.77 9.85 6.57
CA LEU A 441 -20.30 8.68 5.85
C LEU A 441 -19.45 7.77 6.74
N SER A 442 -18.49 8.34 7.48
CA SER A 442 -17.64 7.60 8.41
C SER A 442 -18.45 6.86 9.49
N LYS A 443 -19.44 7.53 10.07
CA LYS A 443 -20.34 6.90 11.06
C LYS A 443 -21.13 5.74 10.47
N LYS A 444 -21.60 5.88 9.22
CA LYS A 444 -22.41 4.85 8.54
C LYS A 444 -21.57 3.66 8.07
N LEU A 445 -20.35 3.89 7.59
CA LEU A 445 -19.45 2.85 7.09
C LEU A 445 -18.55 2.23 8.16
N LYS A 446 -18.56 2.72 9.40
CA LYS A 446 -17.68 2.24 10.50
C LYS A 446 -17.61 0.72 10.61
N HIS A 447 -18.75 0.03 10.57
CA HIS A 447 -18.79 -1.43 10.69
C HIS A 447 -18.28 -2.15 9.43
N VAL A 448 -18.52 -1.56 8.26
CA VAL A 448 -18.01 -2.08 6.98
C VAL A 448 -16.49 -1.96 6.96
N ILE A 449 -15.93 -0.80 7.31
CA ILE A 449 -14.47 -0.60 7.42
C ILE A 449 -13.85 -1.53 8.46
N ALA A 450 -14.48 -1.70 9.63
CA ALA A 450 -13.98 -2.66 10.62
C ALA A 450 -13.98 -4.11 10.10
N SER A 451 -14.91 -4.47 9.21
CA SER A 451 -15.02 -5.81 8.63
C SER A 451 -13.95 -6.12 7.58
N THR A 452 -13.17 -5.14 7.12
CA THR A 452 -12.11 -5.35 6.13
C THR A 452 -10.73 -5.60 6.73
N LYS A 453 -10.61 -5.59 8.07
CA LYS A 453 -9.40 -5.99 8.76
C LYS A 453 -9.06 -7.45 8.39
N GLY A 454 -7.83 -7.68 7.94
CA GLY A 454 -7.34 -9.02 7.57
C GLY A 454 -7.90 -9.58 6.26
N ILE A 455 -8.83 -8.89 5.58
CA ILE A 455 -9.52 -9.42 4.39
C ILE A 455 -8.53 -9.80 3.27
N THR A 456 -8.84 -10.89 2.57
CA THR A 456 -8.14 -11.38 1.38
C THR A 456 -9.12 -11.73 0.26
N ALA A 457 -8.62 -12.12 -0.90
CA ALA A 457 -9.46 -12.63 -2.01
C ALA A 457 -10.41 -13.77 -1.59
N ALA A 458 -9.95 -14.70 -0.73
CA ALA A 458 -10.72 -15.88 -0.34
C ALA A 458 -11.94 -15.54 0.53
N ASP A 459 -11.86 -14.47 1.33
CA ASP A 459 -12.93 -14.03 2.22
C ASP A 459 -14.05 -13.31 1.45
N ALA A 460 -13.72 -12.71 0.31
CA ALA A 460 -14.65 -11.95 -0.50
C ALA A 460 -15.65 -12.84 -1.26
N GLY A 461 -15.36 -14.14 -1.45
CA GLY A 461 -16.28 -15.12 -2.03
C GLY A 461 -17.41 -15.59 -1.10
N ARG A 462 -17.26 -15.42 0.22
CA ARG A 462 -18.27 -15.87 1.22
C ARG A 462 -19.45 -14.91 1.39
N ALA A 463 -19.37 -13.70 0.86
CA ALA A 463 -20.48 -12.74 0.89
C ALA A 463 -21.48 -12.94 -0.28
N ALA A 464 -21.11 -13.75 -1.28
CA ALA A 464 -21.92 -14.01 -2.48
C ALA A 464 -22.57 -15.40 -2.50
N ALA A 465 -22.52 -16.16 -1.39
CA ALA A 465 -23.06 -17.52 -1.26
C ALA A 465 -24.18 -17.61 -0.22
#